data_AF-A0A350BIT7-F1
#
_entry.id   AF-A0A350BIT7-F1
#
_cell.length_a   1.000
_cell.length_b   1.000
_cell.length_c   1.000
_cell.angle_alpha   90.00
_cell.angle_beta   90.00
_cell.angle_gamma   90.00
#
_symmetry.space_group_name_H-M   'P 1'
#
loop_
_entity.id
_entity.type
_entity.pdbx_description
1 polymer ?
#
loop_
_entity_poly.entity_id
_entity_poly.type
_entity_poly.pdbx_seq_one_letter_code
_entity_poly.pdbx_strand_id
1 'polypeptide(L)'
;MQCSAMESFRLKHDPIVGPQPQARDPIERWIPFAVRCGAIALADLLLYQAASATWSFPPGRFPFLLSQWNWWIVTSIHEAGHYLFFMFGRIMMIAGGSFWQVAMPLALVGVAGKQRSFWASVYLIIAGVHLTVLNPYIYDAPYRSLPLLGGDKRGHDWYNLLIHWQALDAAEDLAMVAYFGGIFLGVMGTLIGLAWALTLALSKQSK
;
A
#
# COMPACT_ATOMS: atom_id res chain seq x y z
N MET A 1 26.48 -67.27 22.84
CA MET A 1 25.11 -66.70 22.86
C MET A 1 25.02 -65.27 23.41
N GLN A 2 26.00 -64.74 24.16
CA GLN A 2 25.91 -63.38 24.75
C GLN A 2 26.21 -62.21 23.79
N CYS A 3 26.97 -62.42 22.69
CA CYS A 3 27.35 -61.35 21.76
C CYS A 3 26.14 -60.77 20.99
N SER A 4 25.21 -61.63 20.54
CA SER A 4 24.06 -61.23 19.73
C SER A 4 23.02 -60.41 20.51
N ALA A 5 22.87 -60.65 21.82
CA ALA A 5 21.93 -59.93 22.66
C ALA A 5 22.37 -58.47 22.88
N MET A 6 23.67 -58.23 23.10
CA MET A 6 24.22 -56.87 23.27
C MET A 6 24.14 -56.03 21.99
N GLU A 7 24.34 -56.65 20.83
CA GLU A 7 24.24 -55.96 19.53
C GLU A 7 22.79 -55.56 19.21
N SER A 8 21.83 -56.43 19.52
CA SER A 8 20.40 -56.12 19.39
C SER A 8 19.91 -55.03 20.36
N PHE A 9 20.54 -54.93 21.54
CA PHE A 9 20.24 -53.90 22.53
C PHE A 9 20.80 -52.54 22.11
N ARG A 10 22.01 -52.50 21.53
CA ARG A 10 22.66 -51.28 21.02
C ARG A 10 21.88 -50.68 19.84
N LEU A 11 21.47 -51.50 18.87
CA LEU A 11 20.66 -51.03 17.72
C LEU A 11 19.27 -50.51 18.11
N LYS A 12 18.71 -50.93 19.25
CA LYS A 12 17.43 -50.42 19.77
C LYS A 12 17.55 -49.13 20.58
N HIS A 13 18.75 -48.79 21.06
CA HIS A 13 18.98 -47.65 21.96
C HIS A 13 19.94 -46.60 21.41
N ASP A 14 20.54 -46.83 20.24
CA ASP A 14 21.17 -45.76 19.50
C ASP A 14 20.07 -44.77 19.09
N PRO A 15 20.11 -43.51 19.57
CA PRO A 15 19.14 -42.52 19.14
C PRO A 15 19.24 -42.41 17.62
N ILE A 16 18.10 -42.44 16.94
CA ILE A 16 18.04 -42.11 15.51
C ILE A 16 18.50 -40.65 15.41
N VAL A 17 19.79 -40.44 15.17
CA VAL A 17 20.34 -39.14 14.82
C VAL A 17 19.81 -38.86 13.43
N GLY A 18 18.67 -38.16 13.38
CA GLY A 18 18.18 -37.61 12.13
C GLY A 18 19.30 -36.79 11.45
N PRO A 19 19.27 -36.65 10.12
CA PRO A 19 20.28 -35.88 9.42
C PRO A 19 20.49 -34.54 10.12
N GLN A 20 21.74 -34.22 10.43
CA GLN A 20 22.12 -32.95 11.05
C GLN A 20 21.45 -31.82 10.24
N PRO A 21 20.81 -30.83 10.89
CA PRO A 21 20.17 -29.74 10.18
C PRO A 21 21.18 -29.12 9.23
N GLN A 22 20.92 -29.23 7.93
CA GLN A 22 21.81 -28.69 6.92
C GLN A 22 21.93 -27.18 7.18
N ALA A 23 23.15 -26.66 7.27
CA ALA A 23 23.35 -25.22 7.42
C ALA A 23 22.63 -24.53 6.25
N ARG A 24 21.67 -23.65 6.55
CA ARG A 24 20.93 -22.91 5.51
C ARG A 24 21.93 -22.18 4.62
N ASP A 25 21.67 -22.17 3.32
CA ASP A 25 22.48 -21.44 2.35
C ASP A 25 22.64 -19.97 2.80
N PRO A 26 23.88 -19.44 2.84
CA PRO A 26 24.15 -18.03 3.15
C PRO A 26 23.26 -17.04 2.37
N ILE A 27 22.86 -17.37 1.14
CA ILE A 27 21.99 -16.55 0.28
C ILE A 27 20.54 -16.56 0.79
N GLU A 28 20.00 -17.74 1.14
CA GLU A 28 18.63 -17.87 1.66
C GLU A 28 18.40 -17.04 2.92
N ARG A 29 19.47 -16.81 3.69
CA ARG A 29 19.45 -15.95 4.88
C ARG A 29 19.02 -14.51 4.56
N TRP A 30 19.38 -13.98 3.39
CA TRP A 30 19.14 -12.59 3.00
C TRP A 30 17.85 -12.36 2.21
N ILE A 31 17.22 -13.42 1.71
CA ILE A 31 15.97 -13.32 0.94
C ILE A 31 14.90 -12.46 1.63
N PRO A 32 14.56 -12.67 2.93
CA PRO A 32 13.52 -11.87 3.56
C PRO A 32 13.86 -10.38 3.68
N PHE A 33 15.15 -10.05 3.82
CA PHE A 33 15.61 -8.66 3.84
C PHE A 33 15.50 -8.03 2.45
N ALA A 34 16.00 -8.74 1.42
CA ALA A 34 15.92 -8.29 0.04
C ALA A 34 14.47 -8.07 -0.42
N VAL A 35 13.55 -8.97 -0.07
CA VAL A 35 12.12 -8.83 -0.36
C VAL A 35 11.53 -7.58 0.30
N ARG A 36 11.87 -7.31 1.56
CA ARG A 36 11.40 -6.11 2.28
C ARG A 36 11.91 -4.82 1.63
N CYS A 37 13.20 -4.75 1.32
CA CYS A 37 13.78 -3.60 0.64
C CYS A 37 13.19 -3.40 -0.75
N GLY A 38 13.00 -4.50 -1.51
CA GLY A 38 12.35 -4.45 -2.82
C GLY A 38 10.90 -3.97 -2.75
N ALA A 39 10.14 -4.40 -1.74
CA ALA A 39 8.76 -3.96 -1.53
C ALA A 39 8.67 -2.45 -1.22
N ILE A 40 9.57 -1.93 -0.36
CA ILE A 40 9.66 -0.49 -0.08
C ILE A 40 10.03 0.26 -1.37
N ALA A 41 11.07 -0.17 -2.07
CA ALA A 41 11.53 0.51 -3.29
C ALA A 41 10.44 0.56 -4.38
N LEU A 42 9.65 -0.51 -4.54
CA LEU A 42 8.53 -0.53 -5.49
C LEU A 42 7.41 0.42 -5.06
N ALA A 43 7.05 0.43 -3.77
CA ALA A 43 6.02 1.34 -3.25
C ALA A 43 6.46 2.81 -3.32
N ASP A 44 7.73 3.09 -3.03
CA ASP A 44 8.33 4.43 -3.16
C ASP A 44 8.41 4.87 -4.62
N LEU A 45 8.69 3.96 -5.56
CA LEU A 45 8.65 4.27 -6.99
C LEU A 45 7.24 4.69 -7.43
N LEU A 46 6.20 4.01 -6.93
CA LEU A 46 4.81 4.42 -7.17
C LEU A 46 4.50 5.78 -6.53
N LEU A 47 4.94 6.01 -5.29
CA LEU A 47 4.77 7.29 -4.60
C LEU A 47 5.47 8.42 -5.34
N TYR A 48 6.70 8.21 -5.80
CA TYR A 48 7.46 9.16 -6.59
C TYR A 48 6.75 9.48 -7.91
N GLN A 49 6.24 8.47 -8.62
CA GLN A 49 5.45 8.70 -9.83
C GLN A 49 4.17 9.47 -9.54
N ALA A 50 3.48 9.18 -8.43
CA ALA A 50 2.27 9.91 -8.02
C ALA A 50 2.61 11.38 -7.70
N ALA A 51 3.63 11.61 -6.88
CA ALA A 51 4.11 12.94 -6.52
C ALA A 51 4.47 13.76 -7.76
N SER A 52 5.35 13.22 -8.61
CA SER A 52 5.82 13.90 -9.81
C SER A 52 4.69 14.16 -10.82
N ALA A 53 3.80 13.20 -11.03
CA ALA A 53 2.74 13.33 -12.02
C ALA A 53 1.59 14.24 -11.58
N THR A 54 1.37 14.40 -10.28
CA THR A 54 0.26 15.22 -9.75
C THR A 54 0.68 16.61 -9.30
N TRP A 55 1.98 16.91 -9.21
CA TRP A 55 2.49 18.22 -8.79
C TRP A 55 2.10 19.36 -9.73
N SER A 56 2.19 19.15 -11.04
CA SER A 56 1.95 20.18 -12.06
C SER A 56 0.56 20.09 -12.71
N PHE A 57 -0.33 19.25 -12.16
CA PHE A 57 -1.68 19.00 -12.69
C PHE A 57 -1.76 18.74 -14.21
N PRO A 58 -0.80 18.05 -14.85
CA PRO A 58 -0.86 17.83 -16.28
C PRO A 58 -2.04 16.91 -16.61
N PRO A 59 -2.89 17.24 -17.60
CA PRO A 59 -4.02 16.39 -17.94
C PRO A 59 -3.56 15.02 -18.47
N GLY A 60 -4.05 13.97 -17.81
CA GLY A 60 -4.23 12.65 -18.41
C GLY A 60 -2.99 11.83 -18.75
N ARG A 61 -1.81 12.14 -18.19
CA ARG A 61 -0.61 11.32 -18.42
C ARG A 61 0.09 10.96 -17.10
N PHE A 62 -0.29 9.81 -16.55
CA PHE A 62 0.50 9.15 -15.52
C PHE A 62 1.67 8.36 -16.15
N PRO A 63 2.86 8.31 -15.50
CA PRO A 63 3.93 7.41 -15.89
C PRO A 63 3.43 5.95 -15.90
N PHE A 64 4.08 5.08 -16.67
CA PHE A 64 3.55 3.75 -16.99
C PHE A 64 3.09 2.95 -15.77
N LEU A 65 3.91 2.80 -14.73
CA LEU A 65 3.57 1.99 -13.55
C LEU A 65 2.41 2.59 -12.76
N LEU A 66 2.44 3.91 -12.51
CA LEU A 66 1.34 4.62 -11.88
C LEU A 66 0.05 4.53 -12.71
N SER A 67 0.14 4.61 -14.03
CA SER A 67 -1.01 4.46 -14.91
C SER A 67 -1.68 3.09 -14.76
N GLN A 68 -0.89 2.02 -14.75
CA GLN A 68 -1.40 0.67 -14.50
C GLN A 68 -2.01 0.55 -13.09
N TRP A 69 -1.31 1.05 -12.07
CA TRP A 69 -1.80 1.03 -10.69
C TRP A 69 -3.10 1.81 -10.53
N ASN A 70 -3.17 3.02 -11.11
CA ASN A 70 -4.32 3.90 -11.01
C ASN A 70 -5.55 3.26 -11.66
N TRP A 71 -5.41 2.77 -12.89
CA TRP A 71 -6.52 2.17 -13.62
C TRP A 71 -7.04 0.88 -12.97
N TRP A 72 -6.14 -0.03 -12.60
CA TRP A 72 -6.55 -1.37 -12.14
C TRP A 72 -6.89 -1.42 -10.65
N ILE A 73 -6.21 -0.63 -9.82
CA ILE A 73 -6.32 -0.71 -8.37
C ILE A 73 -7.08 0.49 -7.81
N VAL A 74 -6.56 1.71 -8.02
CA VAL A 74 -7.11 2.92 -7.39
C VAL A 74 -8.55 3.14 -7.85
N THR A 75 -8.77 3.20 -9.15
CA THR A 75 -10.09 3.36 -9.76
C THR A 75 -11.05 2.26 -9.32
N SER A 76 -10.65 0.99 -9.38
CA SER A 76 -11.54 -0.11 -8.99
C SER A 76 -12.00 0.00 -7.54
N ILE A 77 -11.09 0.37 -6.62
CA ILE A 77 -11.43 0.60 -5.21
C ILE A 77 -12.31 1.84 -5.07
N HIS A 78 -12.04 2.90 -5.83
CA HIS A 78 -12.88 4.10 -5.84
C HIS A 78 -14.32 3.78 -6.26
N GLU A 79 -14.51 3.12 -7.40
CA GLU A 79 -15.84 2.75 -7.87
C GLU A 79 -16.56 1.83 -6.89
N ALA A 80 -15.84 0.84 -6.32
CA ALA A 80 -16.39 -0.01 -5.27
C ALA A 80 -16.84 0.80 -4.04
N GLY A 81 -16.17 1.91 -3.72
CA GLY A 81 -16.58 2.83 -2.67
C GLY A 81 -17.98 3.40 -2.91
N HIS A 82 -18.30 3.86 -4.12
CA HIS A 82 -19.66 4.32 -4.42
C HIS A 82 -20.70 3.24 -4.15
N TYR A 83 -20.43 2.00 -4.58
CA TYR A 83 -21.33 0.87 -4.34
C TYR A 83 -21.42 0.46 -2.88
N LEU A 84 -20.34 0.54 -2.10
CA LEU A 84 -20.37 0.23 -0.67
C LEU A 84 -21.18 1.27 0.11
N PHE A 85 -21.16 2.53 -0.34
CA PHE A 85 -21.76 3.63 0.40
C PHE A 85 -23.12 4.10 -0.17
N PHE A 86 -23.69 3.41 -1.17
CA PHE A 86 -24.94 3.80 -1.83
C PHE A 86 -26.13 3.95 -0.87
N MET A 87 -26.19 3.10 0.17
CA MET A 87 -27.29 3.07 1.14
C MET A 87 -27.26 4.22 2.15
N PHE A 88 -26.17 5.02 2.19
CA PHE A 88 -26.00 6.13 3.13
C PHE A 88 -26.36 7.49 2.53
N GLY A 89 -27.12 7.48 1.42
CA GLY A 89 -27.59 8.68 0.73
C GLY A 89 -26.60 9.23 -0.30
N ARG A 90 -27.08 10.15 -1.15
CA ARG A 90 -26.36 10.61 -2.35
C ARG A 90 -24.98 11.20 -2.04
N ILE A 91 -24.87 12.03 -1.01
CA ILE A 91 -23.60 12.69 -0.67
C ILE A 91 -22.56 11.67 -0.21
N MET A 92 -22.96 10.71 0.64
CA MET A 92 -22.04 9.67 1.10
C MET A 92 -21.71 8.67 0.00
N MET A 93 -22.64 8.38 -0.91
CA MET A 93 -22.34 7.57 -2.10
C MET A 93 -21.24 8.23 -2.95
N ILE A 94 -21.37 9.53 -3.25
CA ILE A 94 -20.36 10.29 -4.03
C ILE A 94 -19.03 10.36 -3.26
N ALA A 95 -19.05 10.74 -1.99
CA ALA A 95 -17.84 10.78 -1.16
C ALA A 95 -17.22 9.39 -0.95
N GLY A 96 -18.03 8.34 -1.03
CA GLY A 96 -17.68 6.95 -0.76
C GLY A 96 -16.53 6.45 -1.63
N GLY A 97 -16.41 6.91 -2.88
CA GLY A 97 -15.32 6.52 -3.75
C GLY A 97 -13.96 6.99 -3.24
N SER A 98 -13.81 8.30 -3.06
CA SER A 98 -12.59 8.90 -2.49
C SER A 98 -12.31 8.42 -1.07
N PHE A 99 -13.37 8.27 -0.26
CA PHE A 99 -13.24 7.75 1.11
C PHE A 99 -12.69 6.33 1.11
N TRP A 100 -13.29 5.40 0.37
CA TRP A 100 -12.88 4.00 0.38
C TRP A 100 -11.51 3.79 -0.25
N GLN A 101 -11.19 4.56 -1.31
CA GLN A 101 -9.87 4.60 -1.93
C GLN A 101 -8.74 4.77 -0.91
N VAL A 102 -8.92 5.62 0.11
CA VAL A 102 -7.90 5.89 1.14
C VAL A 102 -8.11 5.03 2.40
N ALA A 103 -9.36 4.82 2.81
CA ALA A 103 -9.67 4.06 4.01
C ALA A 103 -9.26 2.58 3.90
N MET A 104 -9.38 1.97 2.72
CA MET A 104 -9.02 0.57 2.49
C MET A 104 -7.54 0.28 2.80
N PRO A 105 -6.54 0.96 2.19
CA PRO A 105 -5.15 0.73 2.52
C PRO A 105 -4.82 1.09 3.98
N LEU A 106 -5.46 2.12 4.56
CA LEU A 106 -5.29 2.42 6.00
C LEU A 106 -5.85 1.33 6.92
N ALA A 107 -6.94 0.67 6.54
CA ALA A 107 -7.44 -0.50 7.28
C ALA A 107 -6.42 -1.64 7.25
N LEU A 108 -5.75 -1.86 6.10
CA LEU A 108 -4.66 -2.82 5.98
C LEU A 108 -3.45 -2.45 6.85
N VAL A 109 -3.12 -1.16 6.98
CA VAL A 109 -2.12 -0.68 7.97
C VAL A 109 -2.53 -1.10 9.38
N GLY A 110 -3.79 -0.90 9.76
CA GLY A 110 -4.30 -1.28 11.09
C GLY A 110 -4.24 -2.79 11.35
N VAL A 111 -4.66 -3.61 10.38
CA VAL A 111 -4.61 -5.07 10.49
C VAL A 111 -3.17 -5.58 10.57
N ALA A 112 -2.29 -5.12 9.68
CA ALA A 112 -0.88 -5.51 9.67
C ALA A 112 -0.14 -5.00 10.92
N GLY A 113 -0.48 -3.79 11.40
CA GLY A 113 0.07 -3.21 12.62
C GLY A 113 -0.28 -4.02 13.87
N LYS A 114 -1.53 -4.48 14.00
CA LYS A 114 -1.95 -5.39 15.07
C LYS A 114 -1.16 -6.70 15.07
N GLN A 115 -0.82 -7.20 13.88
CA GLN A 115 -0.01 -8.40 13.71
C GLN A 115 1.50 -8.15 13.84
N ARG A 116 1.94 -6.90 14.10
CA ARG A 116 3.35 -6.49 14.08
C ARG A 116 4.03 -6.97 12.78
N SER A 117 3.36 -6.71 11.66
CA SER A 117 3.83 -7.08 10.33
C SER A 117 4.53 -5.91 9.67
N PHE A 118 5.67 -6.18 9.02
CA PHE A 118 6.40 -5.23 8.17
C PHE A 118 5.49 -4.59 7.12
N TRP A 119 4.52 -5.35 6.60
CA TRP A 119 3.63 -4.90 5.55
C TRP A 119 2.78 -3.69 5.95
N ALA A 120 2.62 -3.40 7.25
CA ALA A 120 1.98 -2.16 7.70
C ALA A 120 2.68 -0.91 7.14
N SER A 121 4.01 -0.91 7.03
CA SER A 121 4.75 0.22 6.49
C SER A 121 4.55 0.36 4.97
N VAL A 122 4.49 -0.77 4.25
CA VAL A 122 4.22 -0.79 2.81
C VAL A 122 2.81 -0.31 2.52
N TYR A 123 1.80 -0.78 3.26
CA TYR A 123 0.41 -0.31 3.10
C TYR A 123 0.26 1.17 3.43
N LEU A 124 1.09 1.71 4.33
CA LEU A 124 1.11 3.14 4.63
C LEU A 124 1.67 3.96 3.45
N ILE A 125 2.69 3.45 2.75
CA ILE A 125 3.17 4.04 1.50
C ILE A 125 2.06 4.02 0.43
N ILE A 126 1.38 2.88 0.28
CA ILE A 126 0.27 2.74 -0.67
C ILE A 126 -0.91 3.67 -0.33
N ALA A 127 -1.23 3.86 0.95
CA ALA A 127 -2.22 4.86 1.37
C ALA A 127 -1.79 6.27 0.95
N GLY A 128 -0.49 6.57 1.05
CA GLY A 128 0.10 7.80 0.53
C GLY A 128 -0.12 7.98 -0.97
N VAL A 129 0.20 6.95 -1.77
CA VAL A 129 -0.05 6.93 -3.23
C VAL A 129 -1.52 7.23 -3.53
N HIS A 130 -2.43 6.52 -2.87
CA HIS A 130 -3.88 6.65 -3.06
C HIS A 130 -4.40 8.05 -2.73
N LEU A 131 -3.85 8.69 -1.70
CA LEU A 131 -4.23 10.04 -1.31
C LEU A 131 -3.63 11.09 -2.28
N THR A 132 -2.38 10.93 -2.70
CA THR A 132 -1.74 11.84 -3.68
C THR A 132 -2.45 11.83 -5.02
N VAL A 133 -2.92 10.67 -5.52
CA VAL A 133 -3.64 10.61 -6.80
C VAL A 133 -5.04 11.22 -6.76
N LEU A 134 -5.62 11.52 -5.59
CA LEU A 134 -6.86 12.32 -5.50
C LEU A 134 -6.65 13.78 -5.89
N ASN A 135 -5.44 14.30 -5.66
CA ASN A 135 -5.07 15.70 -5.90
C ASN A 135 -5.62 16.27 -7.24
N PRO A 136 -5.30 15.69 -8.42
CA PRO A 136 -5.78 16.24 -9.69
C PRO A 136 -7.31 16.22 -9.84
N TYR A 137 -8.01 15.26 -9.22
CA TYR A 137 -9.47 15.19 -9.29
C TYR A 137 -10.15 16.24 -8.40
N ILE A 138 -9.55 16.56 -7.25
CA ILE A 138 -10.01 17.64 -6.37
C ILE A 138 -9.75 18.99 -7.07
N TYR A 139 -8.53 19.19 -7.56
CA TYR A 139 -8.13 20.44 -8.22
C TYR A 139 -8.97 20.72 -9.47
N ASP A 140 -9.29 19.69 -10.26
CA ASP A 140 -10.12 19.83 -11.46
C ASP A 140 -11.60 20.14 -11.14
N ALA A 141 -12.05 20.08 -9.88
CA ALA A 141 -13.47 20.21 -9.55
C ALA A 141 -14.16 21.47 -10.14
N PRO A 142 -13.58 22.69 -10.09
CA PRO A 142 -14.21 23.87 -10.69
C PRO A 142 -14.25 23.82 -12.23
N TYR A 143 -13.30 23.13 -12.85
CA TYR A 143 -13.10 23.13 -14.31
C TYR A 143 -13.81 21.96 -15.01
N ARG A 144 -13.84 20.78 -14.37
CA ARG A 144 -14.36 19.52 -14.90
C ARG A 144 -13.78 19.18 -16.28
N SER A 145 -12.46 19.32 -16.39
CA SER A 145 -11.71 19.12 -17.64
C SER A 145 -11.14 17.71 -17.74
N LEU A 146 -10.97 16.99 -16.63
CA LEU A 146 -10.43 15.63 -16.65
C LEU A 146 -11.46 14.65 -17.22
N PRO A 147 -11.05 13.75 -18.13
CA PRO A 147 -11.92 12.68 -18.60
C PRO A 147 -12.14 11.65 -17.47
N LEU A 148 -13.40 11.42 -17.11
CA LEU A 148 -13.78 10.41 -16.13
C LEU A 148 -14.16 9.09 -16.78
N LEU A 149 -14.17 8.03 -15.98
CA LEU A 149 -14.75 6.75 -16.39
C LEU A 149 -16.24 6.92 -16.70
N GLY A 150 -16.66 6.37 -17.84
CA GLY A 150 -18.02 6.53 -18.35
C GLY A 150 -18.28 7.83 -19.13
N GLY A 151 -17.36 8.81 -19.10
CA GLY A 151 -17.40 9.99 -19.97
C GLY A 151 -18.48 11.04 -19.65
N ASP A 152 -19.24 10.89 -18.57
CA ASP A 152 -20.27 11.86 -18.15
C ASP A 152 -19.69 12.93 -17.21
N LYS A 153 -19.78 14.20 -17.61
CA LYS A 153 -19.39 15.37 -16.80
C LYS A 153 -20.19 15.50 -15.50
N ARG A 154 -21.32 14.82 -15.34
CA ARG A 154 -22.09 14.75 -14.09
C ARG A 154 -21.43 13.86 -13.05
N GLY A 155 -20.50 13.00 -13.45
CA GLY A 155 -19.77 12.07 -12.58
C GLY A 155 -18.60 12.68 -11.81
N HIS A 156 -18.34 13.99 -11.91
CA HIS A 156 -17.24 14.63 -11.15
C HIS A 156 -17.60 14.71 -9.66
N ASP A 157 -17.15 13.73 -8.89
CA ASP A 157 -17.47 13.62 -7.46
C ASP A 157 -17.11 14.88 -6.68
N TRP A 158 -15.87 15.36 -6.83
CA TRP A 158 -15.39 16.53 -6.11
C TRP A 158 -16.14 17.81 -6.51
N TYR A 159 -16.54 17.96 -7.77
CA TYR A 159 -17.44 19.05 -8.16
C TYR A 159 -18.78 18.95 -7.44
N ASN A 160 -19.41 17.77 -7.45
CA ASN A 160 -20.72 17.54 -6.82
C ASN A 160 -20.68 17.73 -5.30
N LEU A 161 -19.58 17.37 -4.63
CA LEU A 161 -19.39 17.57 -3.20
C LEU A 161 -19.18 19.05 -2.88
N LEU A 162 -18.25 19.72 -3.58
CA LEU A 162 -17.91 21.11 -3.30
C LEU A 162 -19.04 22.07 -3.67
N ILE A 163 -19.80 21.82 -4.74
CA ILE A 163 -20.98 22.64 -5.06
C ILE A 163 -22.08 22.46 -4.01
N HIS A 164 -22.28 21.24 -3.51
CA HIS A 164 -23.27 20.96 -2.46
C HIS A 164 -22.93 21.73 -1.17
N TRP A 165 -21.65 21.84 -0.83
CA TRP A 165 -21.18 22.59 0.33
C TRP A 165 -20.89 24.07 0.07
N GLN A 166 -21.13 24.57 -1.14
CA GLN A 166 -20.80 25.95 -1.55
C GLN A 166 -19.31 26.29 -1.32
N ALA A 167 -18.43 25.33 -1.56
CA ALA A 167 -17.00 25.39 -1.23
C ALA A 167 -16.10 25.14 -2.45
N LEU A 168 -16.54 25.47 -3.67
CA LEU A 168 -15.75 25.28 -4.88
C LEU A 168 -14.41 26.04 -4.85
N ASP A 169 -14.37 27.20 -4.19
CA ASP A 169 -13.16 28.01 -4.06
C ASP A 169 -12.09 27.32 -3.18
N ALA A 170 -12.47 26.32 -2.38
CA ALA A 170 -11.54 25.53 -1.57
C ALA A 170 -10.92 24.34 -2.32
N ALA A 171 -11.24 24.14 -3.61
CA ALA A 171 -10.77 22.99 -4.38
C ALA A 171 -9.24 22.88 -4.39
N GLU A 172 -8.54 23.98 -4.69
CA GLU A 172 -7.08 23.99 -4.74
C GLU A 172 -6.44 23.66 -3.38
N ASP A 173 -6.93 24.28 -2.31
CA ASP A 173 -6.43 24.04 -0.94
C ASP A 173 -6.62 22.57 -0.53
N LEU A 174 -7.80 22.00 -0.78
CA LEU A 174 -8.09 20.59 -0.48
C LEU A 174 -7.24 19.65 -1.33
N ALA A 175 -6.98 20.00 -2.58
CA ALA A 175 -6.11 19.24 -3.47
C ALA A 175 -4.67 19.19 -2.91
N MET A 176 -4.16 20.33 -2.43
CA MET A 176 -2.85 20.42 -1.79
C MET A 176 -2.78 19.67 -0.47
N VAL A 177 -3.85 19.67 0.33
CA VAL A 177 -3.95 18.85 1.55
C VAL A 177 -3.85 17.37 1.21
N ALA A 178 -4.57 16.90 0.18
CA ALA A 178 -4.46 15.52 -0.28
C ALA A 178 -3.05 15.21 -0.80
N TYR A 179 -2.46 16.10 -1.59
CA TYR A 179 -1.10 15.94 -2.10
C TYR A 179 -0.09 15.77 -0.96
N PHE A 180 0.05 16.77 -0.08
CA PHE A 180 1.04 16.74 0.99
C PHE A 180 0.74 15.69 2.05
N GLY A 181 -0.53 15.44 2.35
CA GLY A 181 -0.94 14.34 3.22
C GLY A 181 -0.49 13.00 2.67
N GLY A 182 -0.64 12.77 1.36
CA GLY A 182 -0.19 11.55 0.70
C GLY A 182 1.32 11.38 0.75
N ILE A 183 2.08 12.45 0.47
CA ILE A 183 3.55 12.45 0.61
C ILE A 183 3.97 12.14 2.05
N PHE A 184 3.33 12.78 3.02
CA PHE A 184 3.62 12.57 4.44
C PHE A 184 3.42 11.12 4.87
N LEU A 185 2.28 10.51 4.53
CA LEU A 185 2.01 9.09 4.80
C LEU A 185 3.04 8.19 4.12
N GLY A 186 3.34 8.50 2.85
CA GLY A 186 4.38 7.86 2.05
C GLY A 186 5.72 7.80 2.77
N VAL A 187 6.30 8.96 3.03
CA VAL A 187 7.61 9.10 3.70
C VAL A 187 7.61 8.43 5.06
N MET A 188 6.55 8.58 5.85
CA MET A 188 6.43 7.91 7.15
C MET A 188 6.48 6.38 7.01
N GLY A 189 5.78 5.82 6.03
CA GLY A 189 5.83 4.40 5.69
C GLY A 189 7.22 3.94 5.29
N THR A 190 7.93 4.70 4.45
CA THR A 190 9.31 4.43 4.06
C THR A 190 10.24 4.37 5.28
N LEU A 191 10.19 5.38 6.15
CA LEU A 191 11.04 5.47 7.33
C LEU A 191 10.80 4.31 8.31
N ILE A 192 9.54 3.96 8.57
CA ILE A 192 9.17 2.83 9.42
C ILE A 192 9.65 1.51 8.79
N GLY A 193 9.45 1.34 7.48
CA GLY A 193 9.85 0.13 6.75
C GLY A 193 11.36 -0.08 6.77
N LEU A 194 12.15 0.97 6.52
CA LEU A 194 13.60 0.92 6.56
C LEU A 194 14.10 0.54 7.97
N ALA A 195 13.53 1.13 9.03
CA ALA A 195 13.86 0.77 10.41
C ALA A 195 13.58 -0.71 10.70
N TRP A 196 12.49 -1.27 10.18
CA TRP A 196 12.16 -2.69 10.31
C TRP A 196 13.08 -3.62 9.51
N ALA A 197 13.51 -3.19 8.32
CA ALA A 197 14.47 -3.94 7.52
C ALA A 197 15.85 -3.99 8.20
N LEU A 198 16.29 -2.86 8.76
CA LEU A 198 17.54 -2.73 9.52
C LEU A 198 17.56 -3.61 10.77
N THR A 199 16.50 -3.56 11.58
CA THR A 199 16.41 -4.40 12.80
C THR A 199 16.45 -5.90 12.48
N LEU A 200 15.83 -6.34 11.37
CA LEU A 200 15.95 -7.72 10.90
C LEU A 200 17.40 -8.07 10.55
N ALA A 201 18.09 -7.21 9.79
CA ALA A 201 19.48 -7.44 9.39
C ALA A 201 20.41 -7.56 10.61
N LEU A 202 20.28 -6.66 11.58
CA LEU A 202 21.07 -6.66 12.82
C LEU A 202 20.77 -7.89 13.70
N SER A 203 19.50 -8.26 13.86
CA SER A 203 19.10 -9.45 14.64
C SER A 203 19.62 -10.76 14.06
N LYS A 204 19.91 -10.78 12.75
CA LYS A 204 20.52 -11.92 12.11
C LYS A 204 22.01 -11.95 12.35
N GLN A 205 22.75 -10.84 12.36
CA GLN A 205 24.21 -10.86 12.58
C GLN A 205 24.64 -11.38 13.95
N SER A 206 23.76 -11.33 14.95
CA SER A 206 24.03 -11.83 16.31
C SER A 206 23.77 -13.33 16.52
N LYS A 207 23.34 -14.07 15.48
CA LYS A 207 23.09 -15.52 15.51
C LYS A 207 23.92 -16.24 14.45
#